data_AF-A0AAD0M708-F1
#
_entry.id   AF-A0AAD0M708-F1
#
_cell.length_a   1.000
_cell.length_b   1.000
_cell.length_c   1.000
_cell.angle_alpha   90.00
_cell.angle_beta   90.00
_cell.angle_gamma   90.00
#
_symmetry.space_group_name_H-M   'P 1'
#
loop_
_entity.id
_entity.type
_entity.pdbx_description
1 polymer ?
#
loop_
_entity_poly.entity_id
_entity_poly.type
_entity_poly.pdbx_seq_one_letter_code
_entity_poly.pdbx_strand_id
1 'polypeptide(L)'
;MHQHNPSKLEGLVNIFTNTPTPIFNETEFTALAEDACLWLLEHVDEEKPHEAALSAIAPYWVQGDSAVSSTSILFCRHILSNLLKLVLARPNSYFKVVFDGYWKYIVSYRLTLVSGLKEYDKALGIDLGACFKILGADRLKQASTIYSASLSDVLVEAIATDDVDLFKLVCSRPDTGAYPYYKWENLARFEDAPESRIFQECPDVSGERGQLEIYKARASLIRHTLEPQASKRSLKYLSRNAPGSPKTLGVGFQNWRQRESDADTFFRRPEFRRWILTNPVDAIKAIYGPSLNLEIYEPEMWALADEVTSIFLDAGARPQDMITYGPLNRSRYGTPVELDEALNYLGHLNDMNFRFYAYIYLAYLRTFTIDQVIEACDGSDLTLLGAHKILRDNRLLQAMGCTGRAISMATDLGL
;
A
#
# COMPACT_ATOMS: atom_id res chain seq x y z
N MET A 1 -24.99 -18.72 33.99
CA MET A 1 -24.84 -17.99 35.27
C MET A 1 -23.51 -18.39 35.89
N HIS A 2 -22.42 -17.74 35.47
CA HIS A 2 -21.16 -17.81 36.18
C HIS A 2 -21.27 -16.89 37.41
N GLN A 3 -20.96 -17.42 38.59
CA GLN A 3 -20.92 -16.60 39.80
C GLN A 3 -19.79 -15.59 39.66
N HIS A 4 -20.12 -14.31 39.81
CA HIS A 4 -19.18 -13.20 39.83
C HIS A 4 -18.06 -13.54 40.82
N ASN A 5 -16.80 -13.54 40.38
CA ASN A 5 -15.65 -13.72 41.28
C ASN A 5 -15.05 -12.34 41.64
N PRO A 6 -15.58 -11.64 42.67
CA PRO A 6 -15.16 -10.28 43.02
C PRO A 6 -13.66 -10.16 43.33
N SER A 7 -13.03 -11.25 43.78
CA SER A 7 -11.60 -11.26 44.09
C SER A 7 -10.69 -10.99 42.88
N LYS A 8 -11.12 -11.37 41.66
CA LYS A 8 -10.34 -11.15 40.43
C LYS A 8 -10.39 -9.69 39.97
N LEU A 9 -11.56 -9.07 40.01
CA LEU A 9 -11.72 -7.66 39.63
C LEU A 9 -10.99 -6.74 40.62
N GLU A 10 -11.07 -7.04 41.93
CA GLU A 10 -10.36 -6.26 42.96
C GLU A 10 -8.85 -6.25 42.72
N GLY A 11 -8.26 -7.40 42.38
CA GLY A 11 -6.85 -7.48 42.00
C GLY A 11 -6.51 -6.63 40.76
N LEU A 12 -7.33 -6.72 39.71
CA LEU A 12 -7.15 -5.92 38.49
C LEU A 12 -7.28 -4.41 38.75
N VAL A 13 -8.28 -3.99 39.52
CA VAL A 13 -8.49 -2.59 39.90
C VAL A 13 -7.29 -2.07 40.69
N ASN A 14 -6.80 -2.84 41.67
CA ASN A 14 -5.64 -2.46 42.48
C ASN A 14 -4.36 -2.28 41.66
N ILE A 15 -4.18 -3.06 40.59
CA ILE A 15 -3.01 -2.92 39.70
C ILE A 15 -3.08 -1.59 38.93
N PHE A 16 -4.26 -1.26 38.38
CA PHE A 16 -4.44 -0.06 37.55
C PHE A 16 -4.60 1.24 38.35
N THR A 17 -4.99 1.19 39.62
CA THR A 17 -5.03 2.36 40.50
C THR A 17 -3.64 2.78 40.96
N ASN A 18 -2.78 1.80 41.26
CA ASN A 18 -1.49 2.07 41.89
C ASN A 18 -0.34 2.20 40.89
N THR A 19 -0.53 1.77 39.64
CA THR A 19 0.55 1.77 38.63
C THR A 19 0.02 2.30 37.30
N PRO A 20 0.45 3.51 36.86
CA PRO A 20 -0.06 4.12 35.62
C PRO A 20 0.33 3.34 34.35
N THR A 21 1.44 2.58 34.40
CA THR A 21 1.85 1.62 33.37
C THR A 21 2.60 0.48 34.07
N PRO A 22 1.90 -0.60 34.45
CA PRO A 22 2.56 -1.68 35.16
C PRO A 22 3.57 -2.38 34.23
N ILE A 23 4.79 -2.59 34.73
CA ILE A 23 5.80 -3.39 34.03
C ILE A 23 5.49 -4.84 34.36
N PHE A 24 4.85 -5.53 33.42
CA PHE A 24 4.58 -6.95 33.54
C PHE A 24 5.66 -7.74 32.84
N ASN A 25 6.03 -8.90 33.39
CA ASN A 25 6.66 -9.92 32.53
C ASN A 25 5.60 -10.57 31.63
N GLU A 26 6.04 -11.30 30.60
CA GLU A 26 5.13 -11.88 29.59
C GLU A 26 4.09 -12.84 30.19
N THR A 27 4.48 -13.62 31.20
CA THR A 27 3.61 -14.59 31.88
C THR A 27 2.52 -13.90 32.69
N GLU A 28 2.89 -12.89 33.49
CA GLU A 28 1.94 -12.07 34.27
C GLU A 28 0.97 -11.34 33.36
N PHE A 29 1.46 -10.75 32.27
CA PHE A 29 0.61 -10.05 31.31
C PHE A 29 -0.43 -10.98 30.67
N THR A 30 -0.01 -12.19 30.33
CA THR A 30 -0.90 -13.20 29.74
C THR A 30 -1.99 -13.63 30.72
N ALA A 31 -1.63 -13.88 31.99
CA ALA A 31 -2.59 -14.22 33.03
C ALA A 31 -3.59 -13.08 33.29
N LEU A 32 -3.11 -11.84 33.35
CA LEU A 32 -3.97 -10.67 33.54
C LEU A 32 -4.90 -10.43 32.35
N ALA A 33 -4.43 -10.64 31.13
CA ALA A 33 -5.27 -10.55 29.94
C ALA A 33 -6.35 -11.63 29.92
N GLU A 34 -6.04 -12.85 30.38
CA GLU A 34 -7.02 -13.92 30.54
C GLU A 34 -8.07 -13.56 31.61
N ASP A 35 -7.65 -13.09 32.78
CA ASP A 35 -8.56 -12.67 33.85
C ASP A 35 -9.45 -11.49 33.43
N ALA A 36 -8.87 -10.50 32.74
CA ALA A 36 -9.63 -9.38 32.19
C ALA A 36 -10.65 -9.85 31.15
N CYS A 37 -10.27 -10.82 30.30
CA CYS A 37 -11.17 -11.37 29.30
C CYS A 37 -12.34 -12.12 29.93
N LEU A 38 -12.07 -13.01 30.88
CA LEU A 38 -13.09 -13.77 31.60
C LEU A 38 -14.05 -12.84 32.34
N TRP A 39 -13.54 -11.79 32.97
CA TRP A 39 -14.38 -10.80 33.64
C TRP A 39 -15.27 -10.03 32.66
N LEU A 40 -14.74 -9.58 31.52
CA LEU A 40 -15.53 -8.87 30.50
C LEU A 40 -16.63 -9.75 29.89
N LEU A 41 -16.41 -11.07 29.78
CA LEU A 41 -17.43 -12.00 29.29
C LEU A 41 -18.67 -12.06 30.18
N GLU A 42 -18.54 -11.81 31.48
CA GLU A 42 -19.67 -11.87 32.43
C GLU A 42 -20.77 -10.83 32.09
N HIS A 43 -20.41 -9.79 31.33
CA HIS A 43 -21.29 -8.68 30.97
C HIS A 43 -21.59 -8.60 29.46
N VAL A 44 -21.05 -9.51 28.64
CA VAL A 44 -21.06 -9.39 27.18
C VAL A 44 -22.45 -9.57 26.56
N ASP A 45 -23.32 -10.35 27.21
CA ASP A 45 -24.68 -10.66 26.76
C ASP A 45 -25.70 -9.59 27.17
N GLU A 46 -25.28 -8.55 27.89
CA GLU A 46 -26.15 -7.46 28.29
C GLU A 46 -26.49 -6.54 27.10
N GLU A 47 -27.65 -5.86 27.13
CA GLU A 47 -28.06 -4.95 26.05
C GLU A 47 -27.02 -3.83 25.80
N LYS A 48 -26.30 -3.46 26.87
CA LYS A 48 -25.21 -2.49 26.86
C LYS A 48 -24.04 -2.96 27.72
N PRO A 49 -23.17 -3.85 27.19
CA PRO A 49 -22.11 -4.51 27.97
C PRO A 49 -21.15 -3.55 28.68
N HIS A 50 -20.91 -2.38 28.07
CA HIS A 50 -20.05 -1.35 28.65
C HIS A 50 -20.72 -0.58 29.80
N GLU A 51 -22.02 -0.30 29.76
CA GLU A 51 -22.72 0.37 30.88
C GLU A 51 -22.80 -0.57 32.08
N ALA A 52 -23.01 -1.86 31.83
CA ALA A 52 -23.00 -2.92 32.82
C ALA A 52 -21.65 -3.08 33.51
N ALA A 53 -20.58 -3.23 32.71
CA ALA A 53 -19.22 -3.32 33.23
C ALA A 53 -18.81 -2.08 34.04
N LEU A 54 -19.18 -0.87 33.57
CA LEU A 54 -18.92 0.37 34.32
C LEU A 54 -19.66 0.39 35.66
N SER A 55 -20.90 -0.10 35.69
CA SER A 55 -21.70 -0.23 36.92
C SER A 55 -21.09 -1.25 37.89
N ALA A 56 -20.52 -2.35 37.38
CA ALA A 56 -19.84 -3.36 38.18
C ALA A 56 -18.48 -2.87 38.73
N ILE A 57 -17.80 -1.95 38.04
CA ILE A 57 -16.55 -1.32 38.52
C ILE A 57 -16.83 -0.25 39.58
N ALA A 58 -17.97 0.44 39.51
CA ALA A 58 -18.27 1.59 40.37
C ALA A 58 -18.10 1.34 41.89
N PRO A 59 -18.50 0.19 42.47
CA PRO A 59 -18.34 -0.07 43.90
C PRO A 59 -16.89 -0.06 44.39
N TYR A 60 -15.91 -0.38 43.54
CA TYR A 60 -14.49 -0.45 43.90
C TYR A 60 -13.85 0.94 44.06
N TRP A 61 -14.52 2.01 43.60
CA TRP A 61 -14.08 3.39 43.82
C TRP A 61 -14.65 3.99 45.11
N VAL A 62 -15.79 3.48 45.61
CA VAL A 62 -16.61 4.12 46.66
C VAL A 62 -16.11 3.83 48.09
N GLN A 63 -14.82 3.54 48.28
CA GLN A 63 -14.24 3.44 49.64
C GLN A 63 -14.03 4.81 50.33
N GLY A 64 -14.38 5.93 49.69
CA GLY A 64 -14.42 7.25 50.33
C GLY A 64 -15.38 8.24 49.63
N ASP A 65 -16.40 8.67 50.37
CA ASP A 65 -17.41 9.69 50.07
C ASP A 65 -18.50 9.42 48.99
N SER A 66 -19.75 9.62 49.44
CA SER A 66 -21.01 9.16 48.87
C SER A 66 -21.58 9.99 47.71
N ALA A 67 -20.74 10.51 46.82
CA ALA A 67 -21.20 11.20 45.62
C ALA A 67 -20.52 10.63 44.37
N VAL A 68 -21.31 10.13 43.43
CA VAL A 68 -20.89 9.82 42.05
C VAL A 68 -20.48 11.14 41.38
N SER A 69 -19.25 11.58 41.64
CA SER A 69 -18.65 12.75 41.00
C SER A 69 -18.26 12.39 39.56
N SER A 70 -18.11 13.39 38.70
CA SER A 70 -17.56 13.20 37.34
C SER A 70 -16.22 12.43 37.34
N THR A 71 -15.44 12.57 38.41
CA THR A 71 -14.20 11.83 38.66
C THR A 71 -14.40 10.32 38.75
N SER A 72 -15.47 9.85 39.40
CA SER A 72 -15.77 8.41 39.52
C SER A 72 -16.05 7.74 38.16
N ILE A 73 -16.77 8.44 37.27
CA ILE A 73 -17.07 7.95 35.92
C ILE A 73 -15.80 7.87 35.08
N LEU A 74 -14.91 8.87 35.18
CA LEU A 74 -13.62 8.87 34.49
C LEU A 74 -12.74 7.71 34.97
N PHE A 75 -12.74 7.45 36.28
CA PHE A 75 -12.05 6.31 36.87
C PHE A 75 -12.57 4.97 36.33
N CYS A 76 -13.88 4.71 36.38
CA CYS A 76 -14.44 3.46 35.85
C CYS A 76 -14.13 3.26 34.36
N ARG A 77 -14.18 4.34 33.57
CA ARG A 77 -13.80 4.31 32.15
C ARG A 77 -12.32 4.00 31.94
N HIS A 78 -11.45 4.53 32.80
CA HIS A 78 -10.03 4.23 32.77
C HIS A 78 -9.78 2.74 33.02
N ILE A 79 -10.39 2.17 34.07
CA ILE A 79 -10.29 0.73 34.38
C ILE A 79 -10.80 -0.12 33.22
N LEU A 80 -12.02 0.14 32.71
CA LEU A 80 -12.58 -0.60 31.58
C LEU A 80 -11.68 -0.50 30.33
N SER A 81 -11.12 0.68 30.06
CA SER A 81 -10.18 0.87 28.95
C SER A 81 -8.91 0.03 29.12
N ASN A 82 -8.36 -0.08 30.32
CA ASN A 82 -7.17 -0.90 30.56
C ASN A 82 -7.46 -2.40 30.46
N LEU A 83 -8.60 -2.87 30.95
CA LEU A 83 -9.05 -4.25 30.75
C LEU A 83 -9.17 -4.58 29.26
N LEU A 84 -9.79 -3.71 28.48
CA LEU A 84 -9.90 -3.88 27.03
C LEU A 84 -8.54 -3.86 26.33
N LYS A 85 -7.61 -2.99 26.75
CA LYS A 85 -6.23 -2.98 26.20
C LYS A 85 -5.50 -4.29 26.46
N LEU A 86 -5.63 -4.88 27.65
CA LEU A 86 -5.03 -6.19 27.96
C LEU A 86 -5.55 -7.25 26.99
N VAL A 87 -6.86 -7.34 26.83
CA VAL A 87 -7.52 -8.31 25.94
C VAL A 87 -7.14 -8.08 24.47
N LEU A 88 -7.05 -6.82 24.03
CA LEU A 88 -6.61 -6.45 22.69
C LEU A 88 -5.12 -6.71 22.44
N ALA A 89 -4.28 -6.72 23.48
CA ALA A 89 -2.85 -6.98 23.36
C ALA A 89 -2.47 -8.47 23.42
N ARG A 90 -3.32 -9.30 24.02
CA ARG A 90 -3.15 -10.76 24.11
C ARG A 90 -4.48 -11.45 23.81
N PRO A 91 -4.74 -11.77 22.53
CA PRO A 91 -5.99 -12.41 22.16
C PRO A 91 -5.99 -13.88 22.63
N ASN A 92 -7.12 -14.34 23.14
CA ASN A 92 -7.38 -15.73 23.53
C ASN A 92 -8.62 -16.27 22.80
N SER A 93 -9.10 -17.45 23.18
CA SER A 93 -10.28 -18.09 22.57
C SER A 93 -11.58 -17.26 22.67
N TYR A 94 -11.67 -16.34 23.62
CA TYR A 94 -12.84 -15.48 23.84
C TYR A 94 -12.69 -14.08 23.26
N PHE A 95 -11.54 -13.76 22.67
CA PHE A 95 -11.19 -12.43 22.18
C PHE A 95 -12.26 -11.84 21.26
N LYS A 96 -12.75 -12.62 20.29
CA LYS A 96 -13.78 -12.16 19.34
C LYS A 96 -15.09 -11.80 20.02
N VAL A 97 -15.51 -12.57 21.02
CA VAL A 97 -16.77 -12.34 21.76
C VAL A 97 -16.70 -11.02 22.53
N VAL A 98 -15.60 -10.80 23.26
CA VAL A 98 -15.37 -9.55 23.99
C VAL A 98 -15.25 -8.37 23.02
N PHE A 99 -14.49 -8.53 21.93
CA PHE A 99 -14.34 -7.47 20.92
C PHE A 99 -15.68 -7.03 20.35
N ASP A 100 -16.55 -8.00 20.03
CA ASP A 100 -17.86 -7.74 19.44
C ASP A 100 -18.83 -7.10 20.44
N GLY A 101 -18.91 -7.62 21.66
CA GLY A 101 -19.80 -7.07 22.70
C GLY A 101 -19.42 -5.65 23.13
N TYR A 102 -18.12 -5.34 23.15
CA TYR A 102 -17.61 -4.02 23.53
C TYR A 102 -17.33 -3.10 22.34
N TRP A 103 -17.69 -3.50 21.11
CA TRP A 103 -17.30 -2.77 19.89
C TRP A 103 -17.69 -1.28 19.91
N LYS A 104 -18.92 -0.96 20.35
CA LYS A 104 -19.39 0.44 20.45
C LYS A 104 -18.47 1.27 21.37
N TYR A 105 -18.09 0.72 22.52
CA TYR A 105 -17.18 1.38 23.44
C TYR A 105 -15.77 1.51 22.86
N ILE A 106 -15.26 0.44 22.26
CA ILE A 106 -13.94 0.41 21.62
C ILE A 106 -13.82 1.51 20.55
N VAL A 107 -14.87 1.73 19.75
CA VAL A 107 -14.91 2.82 18.76
C VAL A 107 -14.92 4.19 19.44
N SER A 108 -15.81 4.40 20.42
CA SER A 108 -15.95 5.68 21.12
C SER A 108 -14.68 6.11 21.85
N TYR A 109 -13.88 5.16 22.35
CA TYR A 109 -12.65 5.42 23.11
C TYR A 109 -11.38 5.04 22.34
N ARG A 110 -11.46 4.90 21.02
CA ARG A 110 -10.37 4.40 20.16
C ARG A 110 -9.02 5.06 20.45
N LEU A 111 -8.96 6.38 20.51
CA LEU A 111 -7.67 7.10 20.66
C LEU A 111 -6.97 6.72 21.98
N THR A 112 -7.73 6.55 23.05
CA THR A 112 -7.22 6.14 24.37
C THR A 112 -6.72 4.70 24.34
N LEU A 113 -7.45 3.81 23.65
CA LEU A 113 -7.06 2.41 23.50
C LEU A 113 -5.78 2.29 22.65
N VAL A 114 -5.72 2.96 21.49
CA VAL A 114 -4.55 2.95 20.60
C VAL A 114 -3.29 3.41 21.35
N SER A 115 -3.37 4.49 22.13
CA SER A 115 -2.21 5.00 22.87
C SER A 115 -1.65 3.97 23.84
N GLY A 116 -2.51 3.31 24.64
CA GLY A 116 -2.04 2.28 25.57
C GLY A 116 -1.60 0.99 24.87
N LEU A 117 -2.22 0.64 23.74
CA LEU A 117 -1.78 -0.50 22.94
C LEU A 117 -0.38 -0.29 22.35
N LYS A 118 -0.01 0.94 21.97
CA LYS A 118 1.36 1.26 21.55
C LYS A 118 2.38 1.05 22.66
N GLU A 119 2.01 1.40 23.89
CA GLU A 119 2.88 1.18 25.07
C GLU A 119 3.08 -0.32 25.34
N TYR A 120 1.99 -1.10 25.30
CA TYR A 120 2.07 -2.56 25.45
C TYR A 120 2.82 -3.23 24.30
N ASP A 121 2.62 -2.78 23.06
CA ASP A 121 3.36 -3.27 21.90
C ASP A 121 4.86 -3.02 22.03
N LYS A 122 5.25 -1.81 22.45
CA LYS A 122 6.66 -1.47 22.69
C LYS A 122 7.29 -2.29 23.82
N ALA A 123 6.53 -2.58 24.88
CA ALA A 123 7.03 -3.28 26.05
C ALA A 123 7.07 -4.80 25.86
N LEU A 124 6.08 -5.38 25.19
CA LEU A 124 5.80 -6.82 25.20
C LEU A 124 5.67 -7.44 23.81
N GLY A 125 5.58 -6.64 22.75
CA GLY A 125 5.28 -7.08 21.38
C GLY A 125 3.87 -7.65 21.26
N ILE A 126 2.99 -7.00 20.51
CA ILE A 126 1.65 -7.52 20.23
C ILE A 126 1.69 -8.33 18.93
N ASP A 127 1.23 -9.58 19.01
CA ASP A 127 1.04 -10.40 17.80
C ASP A 127 -0.24 -9.99 17.06
N LEU A 128 -0.14 -8.91 16.30
CA LEU A 128 -1.26 -8.39 15.52
C LEU A 128 -1.79 -9.42 14.52
N GLY A 129 -0.92 -10.25 13.95
CA GLY A 129 -1.34 -11.34 13.05
C GLY A 129 -2.29 -12.33 13.73
N ALA A 130 -1.99 -12.74 14.96
CA ALA A 130 -2.89 -13.56 15.76
C ALA A 130 -4.21 -12.83 16.08
N CYS A 131 -4.15 -11.54 16.45
CA CYS A 131 -5.35 -10.73 16.70
C CYS A 131 -6.28 -10.72 15.47
N PHE A 132 -5.73 -10.44 14.27
CA PHE A 132 -6.51 -10.43 13.03
C PHE A 132 -7.11 -11.81 12.73
N LYS A 133 -6.34 -12.89 12.89
CA LYS A 133 -6.81 -14.27 12.65
C LYS A 133 -7.97 -14.67 13.54
N ILE A 134 -7.93 -14.36 14.83
CA ILE A 134 -9.01 -14.70 15.76
C ILE A 134 -10.27 -13.86 15.48
N LEU A 135 -10.12 -12.60 15.10
CA LEU A 135 -11.25 -11.72 14.78
C LEU A 135 -11.97 -12.11 13.49
N GLY A 136 -11.24 -12.64 12.51
CA GLY A 136 -11.82 -13.07 11.24
C GLY A 136 -12.17 -11.92 10.27
N ALA A 137 -12.68 -12.29 9.10
CA ALA A 137 -12.82 -11.40 7.95
C ALA A 137 -13.81 -10.24 8.20
N ASP A 138 -14.86 -10.52 8.97
CA ASP A 138 -15.96 -9.61 9.32
C ASP A 138 -15.54 -8.45 10.24
N ARG A 139 -14.36 -8.56 10.86
CA ARG A 139 -13.81 -7.57 11.79
C ARG A 139 -12.48 -6.98 11.35
N LEU A 140 -11.96 -7.32 10.18
CA LEU A 140 -10.67 -6.80 9.69
C LEU A 140 -10.61 -5.27 9.64
N LYS A 141 -11.67 -4.60 9.17
CA LYS A 141 -11.71 -3.11 9.09
C LYS A 141 -11.72 -2.47 10.47
N GLN A 142 -12.43 -3.10 11.39
CA GLN A 142 -12.55 -2.69 12.78
C GLN A 142 -11.20 -2.83 13.46
N ALA A 143 -10.57 -4.01 13.34
CA ALA A 143 -9.25 -4.31 13.87
C ALA A 143 -8.18 -3.36 13.28
N SER A 144 -8.18 -3.12 11.97
CA SER A 144 -7.22 -2.21 11.32
C SER A 144 -7.30 -0.79 11.89
N THR A 145 -8.51 -0.36 12.25
CA THR A 145 -8.76 0.97 12.83
C THR A 145 -8.29 1.07 14.29
N ILE A 146 -8.44 0.00 15.07
CA ILE A 146 -8.01 -0.06 16.48
C ILE A 146 -6.52 -0.24 16.63
N TYR A 147 -5.90 -1.11 15.82
CA TYR A 147 -4.45 -1.28 15.83
C TYR A 147 -3.71 -0.20 15.04
N SER A 148 -4.44 0.70 14.38
CA SER A 148 -3.87 1.74 13.51
C SER A 148 -2.90 1.16 12.46
N ALA A 149 -3.21 -0.05 11.96
CA ALA A 149 -2.42 -0.78 10.98
C ALA A 149 -3.26 -0.91 9.70
N SER A 150 -2.73 -0.51 8.54
CA SER A 150 -3.48 -0.65 7.30
C SER A 150 -3.55 -2.11 6.87
N LEU A 151 -4.57 -2.50 6.11
CA LEU A 151 -4.63 -3.87 5.56
C LEU A 151 -3.46 -4.17 4.62
N SER A 152 -2.86 -3.15 4.01
CA SER A 152 -1.62 -3.29 3.25
C SER A 152 -0.47 -3.70 4.16
N ASP A 153 -0.34 -3.11 5.35
CA ASP A 153 0.69 -3.48 6.33
C ASP A 153 0.50 -4.93 6.82
N VAL A 154 -0.75 -5.33 7.03
CA VAL A 154 -1.08 -6.73 7.40
C VAL A 154 -0.72 -7.70 6.27
N LEU A 155 -0.97 -7.35 5.01
CA LEU A 155 -0.55 -8.18 3.85
C LEU A 155 0.97 -8.26 3.74
N VAL A 156 1.68 -7.14 3.90
CA VAL A 156 3.15 -7.13 3.89
C VAL A 156 3.70 -8.06 4.97
N GLU A 157 3.13 -8.02 6.17
CA GLU A 157 3.53 -8.92 7.25
C GLU A 157 3.25 -10.39 6.92
N ALA A 158 2.06 -10.69 6.38
CA ALA A 158 1.70 -12.03 5.97
C ALA A 158 2.67 -12.59 4.91
N ILE A 159 3.04 -11.77 3.91
CA ILE A 159 4.00 -12.18 2.86
C ILE A 159 5.40 -12.34 3.44
N ALA A 160 5.86 -11.39 4.26
CA ALA A 160 7.20 -11.45 4.84
C ALA A 160 7.39 -12.65 5.76
N THR A 161 6.35 -13.04 6.51
CA THR A 161 6.36 -14.20 7.42
C THR A 161 5.85 -15.50 6.79
N ASP A 162 5.45 -15.45 5.51
CA ASP A 162 4.85 -16.57 4.77
C ASP A 162 3.63 -17.20 5.50
N ASP A 163 2.86 -16.36 6.20
CA ASP A 163 1.63 -16.73 6.92
C ASP A 163 0.44 -16.78 5.94
N VAL A 164 0.21 -17.97 5.36
CA VAL A 164 -0.86 -18.23 4.38
C VAL A 164 -2.25 -17.94 4.94
N ASP A 165 -2.50 -18.22 6.22
CA ASP A 165 -3.81 -18.04 6.82
C ASP A 165 -4.14 -16.56 6.96
N LEU A 166 -3.19 -15.76 7.43
CA LEU A 166 -3.34 -14.31 7.48
C LEU A 166 -3.48 -13.72 6.07
N PHE A 167 -2.69 -14.21 5.11
CA PHE A 167 -2.78 -13.78 3.71
C PHE A 167 -4.17 -14.02 3.11
N LYS A 168 -4.68 -15.27 3.22
CA LYS A 168 -6.01 -15.66 2.73
C LYS A 168 -7.11 -14.87 3.44
N LEU A 169 -6.99 -14.69 4.75
CA LEU A 169 -7.93 -13.94 5.56
C LEU A 169 -8.10 -12.52 5.04
N VAL A 170 -6.99 -11.78 4.89
CA VAL A 170 -7.06 -10.40 4.40
C VAL A 170 -7.57 -10.39 2.96
N CYS A 171 -7.15 -11.36 2.13
CA CYS A 171 -7.58 -11.49 0.74
C CYS A 171 -9.05 -11.85 0.51
N SER A 172 -9.73 -12.42 1.50
CA SER A 172 -11.09 -12.92 1.37
C SER A 172 -12.19 -11.85 1.47
N ARG A 173 -11.85 -10.56 1.64
CA ARG A 173 -12.86 -9.51 1.83
C ARG A 173 -13.68 -9.24 0.56
N PRO A 174 -15.02 -9.33 0.61
CA PRO A 174 -15.89 -9.03 -0.54
C PRO A 174 -16.06 -7.53 -0.83
N ASP A 175 -15.81 -6.65 0.15
CA ASP A 175 -16.46 -5.33 0.19
C ASP A 175 -15.81 -4.20 -0.62
N THR A 176 -14.69 -4.43 -1.30
CA THR A 176 -14.00 -3.33 -2.02
C THR A 176 -13.46 -3.81 -3.35
N GLY A 177 -14.01 -3.33 -4.47
CA GLY A 177 -13.53 -3.65 -5.82
C GLY A 177 -12.05 -3.31 -6.09
N ALA A 178 -11.42 -2.51 -5.21
CA ALA A 178 -9.98 -2.22 -5.22
C ALA A 178 -9.11 -3.33 -4.59
N TYR A 179 -9.71 -4.36 -3.99
CA TYR A 179 -8.97 -5.35 -3.21
C TYR A 179 -8.04 -6.27 -4.03
N PRO A 180 -8.46 -6.79 -5.21
CA PRO A 180 -7.55 -7.55 -6.07
C PRO A 180 -6.27 -6.78 -6.40
N TYR A 181 -6.37 -5.46 -6.57
CA TYR A 181 -5.22 -4.59 -6.81
C TYR A 181 -4.26 -4.56 -5.61
N TYR A 182 -4.75 -4.49 -4.36
CA TYR A 182 -3.89 -4.52 -3.17
C TYR A 182 -3.13 -5.84 -2.99
N LYS A 183 -3.76 -6.97 -3.31
CA LYS A 183 -3.07 -8.28 -3.26
C LYS A 183 -1.84 -8.29 -4.15
N TRP A 184 -2.02 -7.93 -5.43
CA TRP A 184 -0.94 -7.96 -6.41
C TRP A 184 0.10 -6.87 -6.15
N GLU A 185 -0.32 -5.67 -5.74
CA GLU A 185 0.61 -4.60 -5.38
C GLU A 185 1.52 -4.98 -4.20
N ASN A 186 0.99 -5.67 -3.19
CA ASN A 186 1.82 -6.10 -2.05
C ASN A 186 2.72 -7.29 -2.41
N LEU A 187 2.26 -8.25 -3.21
CA LEU A 187 3.11 -9.33 -3.72
C LEU A 187 4.24 -8.82 -4.63
N ALA A 188 3.96 -7.83 -5.48
CA ALA A 188 4.91 -7.19 -6.38
C ALA A 188 6.13 -6.60 -5.66
N ARG A 189 5.96 -6.22 -4.39
CA ARG A 189 7.01 -5.68 -3.53
C ARG A 189 7.99 -6.74 -3.03
N PHE A 190 7.71 -8.03 -3.16
CA PHE A 190 8.64 -9.09 -2.74
C PHE A 190 9.24 -9.79 -3.96
N GLU A 191 10.39 -10.45 -3.76
CA GLU A 191 10.97 -11.34 -4.77
C GLU A 191 10.04 -12.53 -5.04
N ASP A 192 10.10 -13.03 -6.27
CA ASP A 192 9.40 -14.27 -6.65
C ASP A 192 9.98 -15.41 -5.80
N ALA A 193 9.11 -16.09 -5.05
CA ALA A 193 9.50 -17.16 -4.12
C ALA A 193 8.59 -18.37 -4.33
N PRO A 194 8.80 -19.18 -5.38
CA PRO A 194 7.99 -20.36 -5.68
C PRO A 194 7.95 -21.39 -4.55
N GLU A 195 8.96 -21.38 -3.67
CA GLU A 195 9.09 -22.22 -2.49
C GLU A 195 8.25 -21.73 -1.30
N SER A 196 7.76 -20.49 -1.32
CA SER A 196 6.93 -19.93 -0.26
C SER A 196 5.57 -20.64 -0.22
N ARG A 197 5.07 -20.88 0.98
CA ARG A 197 3.74 -21.49 1.21
C ARG A 197 2.63 -20.69 0.56
N ILE A 198 2.73 -19.35 0.52
CA ILE A 198 1.75 -18.52 -0.20
C ILE A 198 1.73 -18.88 -1.69
N PHE A 199 2.88 -19.07 -2.34
CA PHE A 199 2.92 -19.47 -3.75
C PHE A 199 2.42 -20.92 -3.96
N GLN A 200 2.75 -21.83 -3.03
CA GLN A 200 2.35 -23.24 -3.13
C GLN A 200 0.86 -23.48 -2.82
N GLU A 201 0.29 -22.75 -1.84
CA GLU A 201 -1.07 -22.97 -1.33
C GLU A 201 -2.13 -22.00 -1.88
N CYS A 202 -1.74 -20.97 -2.64
CA CYS A 202 -2.65 -20.06 -3.33
C CYS A 202 -2.48 -20.22 -4.86
N PRO A 203 -3.29 -21.07 -5.52
CA PRO A 203 -3.13 -21.38 -6.95
C PRO A 203 -3.26 -20.16 -7.88
N ASP A 204 -4.01 -19.16 -7.45
CA ASP A 204 -4.19 -17.93 -8.22
C ASP A 204 -2.93 -17.03 -8.21
N VAL A 205 -2.00 -17.23 -7.26
CA VAL A 205 -0.71 -16.54 -7.19
C VAL A 205 0.35 -17.23 -8.05
N SER A 206 0.46 -18.56 -7.97
CA SER A 206 1.48 -19.33 -8.69
C SER A 206 1.17 -19.60 -10.16
N GLY A 207 -0.09 -19.50 -10.57
CA GLY A 207 -0.47 -19.65 -11.98
C GLY A 207 0.06 -18.52 -12.87
N GLU A 208 0.11 -18.78 -14.18
CA GLU A 208 0.56 -17.82 -15.21
C GLU A 208 -0.17 -16.46 -15.10
N ARG A 209 -1.48 -16.49 -14.85
CA ARG A 209 -2.29 -15.29 -14.62
C ARG A 209 -1.84 -14.51 -13.39
N GLY A 210 -1.54 -15.19 -12.28
CA GLY A 210 -1.06 -14.55 -11.05
C GLY A 210 0.28 -13.87 -11.25
N GLN A 211 1.21 -14.55 -11.92
CA GLN A 211 2.50 -13.97 -12.29
C GLN A 211 2.34 -12.73 -13.15
N LEU A 212 1.47 -12.78 -14.17
CA LEU A 212 1.16 -11.61 -15.01
C LEU A 212 0.66 -10.41 -14.18
N GLU A 213 -0.25 -10.63 -13.23
CA GLU A 213 -0.76 -9.57 -12.35
C GLU A 213 0.32 -9.00 -11.41
N ILE A 214 1.23 -9.84 -10.90
CA ILE A 214 2.38 -9.39 -10.09
C ILE A 214 3.28 -8.48 -10.92
N TYR A 215 3.63 -8.86 -12.16
CA TYR A 215 4.46 -8.01 -13.01
C TYR A 215 3.76 -6.73 -13.47
N LYS A 216 2.45 -6.77 -13.75
CA LYS A 216 1.65 -5.55 -13.98
C LYS A 216 1.72 -4.61 -12.79
N ALA A 217 1.55 -5.15 -11.58
CA ALA A 217 1.66 -4.37 -10.36
C ALA A 217 3.07 -3.79 -10.13
N ARG A 218 4.14 -4.53 -10.46
CA ARG A 218 5.52 -4.02 -10.48
C ARG A 218 5.68 -2.84 -11.43
N ALA A 219 5.16 -2.95 -12.65
CA ALA A 219 5.18 -1.87 -13.63
C ALA A 219 4.40 -0.63 -13.14
N SER A 220 3.23 -0.83 -12.52
CA SER A 220 2.49 0.27 -11.87
C SER A 220 3.26 0.89 -10.71
N LEU A 221 4.00 0.12 -9.90
CA LEU A 221 4.85 0.66 -8.83
C LEU A 221 5.96 1.56 -9.37
N ILE A 222 6.57 1.21 -10.50
CA ILE A 222 7.53 2.09 -11.21
C ILE A 222 6.83 3.40 -11.55
N ARG A 223 5.69 3.32 -12.22
CA ARG A 223 4.94 4.51 -12.64
C ARG A 223 4.58 5.42 -11.47
N HIS A 224 4.04 4.85 -10.40
CA HIS A 224 3.69 5.59 -9.19
C HIS A 224 4.92 6.26 -8.57
N THR A 225 6.10 5.64 -8.61
CA THR A 225 7.32 6.23 -8.02
C THR A 225 7.81 7.46 -8.75
N LEU A 226 7.48 7.61 -10.03
CA LEU A 226 7.81 8.81 -10.80
C LEU A 226 6.94 10.01 -10.39
N GLU A 227 5.76 9.77 -9.81
CA GLU A 227 4.76 10.79 -9.48
C GLU A 227 4.86 11.24 -8.01
N PRO A 228 4.55 12.51 -7.67
CA PRO A 228 4.94 13.16 -6.43
C PRO A 228 4.02 12.76 -5.27
N GLN A 229 2.80 12.34 -5.59
CA GLN A 229 1.80 11.91 -4.60
C GLN A 229 2.07 10.50 -4.07
N ALA A 230 2.97 9.73 -4.69
CA ALA A 230 3.39 8.46 -4.14
C ALA A 230 4.42 8.71 -3.04
N SER A 231 4.04 8.39 -1.80
CA SER A 231 4.91 8.44 -0.63
C SER A 231 6.20 7.63 -0.84
N LYS A 232 7.27 8.21 -1.43
CA LYS A 232 8.60 7.59 -1.71
C LYS A 232 8.57 6.06 -1.62
N ARG A 233 7.85 5.43 -2.55
CA ARG A 233 7.73 3.97 -2.57
C ARG A 233 9.06 3.43 -3.06
N SER A 234 9.63 2.46 -2.35
CA SER A 234 10.89 1.88 -2.79
C SER A 234 10.65 1.01 -4.02
N LEU A 235 11.55 1.14 -5.00
CA LEU A 235 11.65 0.21 -6.14
C LEU A 235 12.51 -1.00 -5.82
N LYS A 236 13.03 -1.08 -4.59
CA LYS A 236 13.67 -2.28 -4.08
C LYS A 236 12.60 -3.26 -3.60
N TYR A 237 12.94 -4.53 -3.66
CA TYR A 237 12.13 -5.54 -3.01
C TYR A 237 12.12 -5.37 -1.50
N LEU A 238 11.08 -5.86 -0.86
CA LEU A 238 11.02 -6.11 0.56
C LEU A 238 11.57 -7.51 0.83
N SER A 239 12.31 -7.65 1.92
CA SER A 239 12.89 -8.90 2.37
C SER A 239 11.85 -9.73 3.12
N ARG A 240 11.87 -11.04 2.89
CA ARG A 240 11.15 -12.01 3.73
C ARG A 240 11.91 -12.21 5.04
N ASN A 241 11.18 -12.49 6.11
CA ASN A 241 11.75 -12.73 7.42
C ASN A 241 12.41 -14.12 7.44
N ALA A 242 13.55 -14.24 8.13
CA ALA A 242 14.11 -15.55 8.38
C ALA A 242 13.14 -16.37 9.27
N PRO A 243 13.07 -17.70 9.11
CA PRO A 243 12.22 -18.52 9.97
C PRO A 243 12.48 -18.25 11.46
N GLY A 244 11.43 -17.97 12.23
CA GLY A 244 11.54 -17.66 13.65
C GLY A 244 11.93 -16.20 13.99
N SER A 245 12.05 -15.32 12.99
CA SER A 245 12.29 -13.89 13.26
C SER A 245 11.10 -13.25 13.99
N PRO A 246 11.34 -12.21 14.80
CA PRO A 246 10.27 -11.45 15.43
C PRO A 246 9.30 -10.90 14.40
N LYS A 247 8.02 -10.87 14.77
CA LYS A 247 7.00 -10.16 13.99
C LYS A 247 7.30 -8.67 14.00
N THR A 248 6.98 -8.02 12.89
CA THR A 248 7.43 -6.66 12.59
C THR A 248 6.24 -5.72 12.31
N LEU A 249 5.02 -6.26 12.33
CA LEU A 249 3.79 -5.49 12.36
C LEU A 249 3.47 -5.06 13.80
N GLY A 250 3.58 -3.76 14.07
CA GLY A 250 3.28 -3.16 15.37
C GLY A 250 2.10 -2.19 15.32
N VAL A 251 1.62 -1.78 16.49
CA VAL A 251 0.47 -0.87 16.65
C VAL A 251 0.84 0.53 16.17
N GLY A 252 0.13 1.02 15.14
CA GLY A 252 0.40 2.32 14.54
C GLY A 252 1.76 2.42 13.83
N PHE A 253 2.35 1.28 13.46
CA PHE A 253 3.68 1.20 12.87
C PHE A 253 3.61 1.01 11.36
N GLN A 254 4.40 1.78 10.61
CA GLN A 254 4.51 1.70 9.14
C GLN A 254 5.98 1.49 8.75
N ASN A 255 6.56 0.34 9.09
CA ASN A 255 8.01 0.12 8.92
C ASN A 255 8.40 -0.68 7.68
N TRP A 256 7.57 -0.66 6.63
CA TRP A 256 7.92 -1.31 5.36
C TRP A 256 9.27 -0.80 4.79
N ARG A 257 9.65 0.46 5.05
CA ARG A 257 10.96 1.02 4.63
C ARG A 257 12.19 0.35 5.24
N GLN A 258 12.05 -0.30 6.39
CA GLN A 258 13.17 -1.00 7.04
C GLN A 258 13.40 -2.41 6.48
N ARG A 259 12.56 -2.88 5.55
CA ARG A 259 12.68 -4.20 4.94
C ARG A 259 13.21 -4.16 3.52
N GLU A 260 13.67 -3.00 3.04
CA GLU A 260 14.25 -2.92 1.71
C GLU A 260 15.43 -3.89 1.60
N SER A 261 15.33 -4.79 0.64
CA SER A 261 16.38 -5.71 0.23
C SER A 261 17.60 -4.91 -0.22
N ASP A 262 18.80 -5.44 0.02
CA ASP A 262 20.03 -4.91 -0.56
C ASP A 262 20.13 -5.14 -2.08
N ALA A 263 19.19 -5.90 -2.65
CA ALA A 263 19.14 -6.17 -4.08
C ALA A 263 18.92 -4.91 -4.93
N ASP A 264 19.37 -5.02 -6.19
CA ASP A 264 19.00 -4.09 -7.25
C ASP A 264 17.49 -3.93 -7.37
N THR A 265 17.08 -2.78 -7.89
CA THR A 265 15.67 -2.49 -8.17
C THR A 265 15.09 -3.56 -9.10
N PHE A 266 13.84 -3.95 -8.85
CA PHE A 266 13.23 -5.11 -9.52
C PHE A 266 13.22 -5.00 -11.05
N PHE A 267 13.14 -3.77 -11.58
CA PHE A 267 13.06 -3.51 -13.02
C PHE A 267 14.40 -3.67 -13.75
N ARG A 268 15.53 -3.75 -13.03
CA ARG A 268 16.85 -4.04 -13.61
C ARG A 268 17.09 -5.54 -13.80
N ARG A 269 16.28 -6.40 -13.19
CA ARG A 269 16.48 -7.85 -13.22
C ARG A 269 16.11 -8.48 -14.57
N PRO A 270 16.78 -9.58 -14.99
CA PRO A 270 16.49 -10.26 -16.25
C PRO A 270 15.05 -10.74 -16.41
N GLU A 271 14.40 -11.12 -15.31
CA GLU A 271 13.02 -11.60 -15.28
C GLU A 271 12.03 -10.53 -15.74
N PHE A 272 12.25 -9.28 -15.34
CA PHE A 272 11.43 -8.15 -15.76
C PHE A 272 11.54 -7.92 -17.27
N ARG A 273 12.76 -8.00 -17.83
CA ARG A 273 12.98 -7.92 -19.29
C ARG A 273 12.27 -9.04 -20.04
N ARG A 274 12.36 -10.28 -19.53
CA ARG A 274 11.65 -11.43 -20.10
C ARG A 274 10.13 -11.23 -20.07
N TRP A 275 9.61 -10.61 -19.01
CA TRP A 275 8.20 -10.27 -18.93
C TRP A 275 7.78 -9.20 -19.96
N ILE A 276 8.56 -8.13 -20.13
CA ILE A 276 8.32 -7.11 -21.18
C ILE A 276 8.24 -7.79 -22.56
N LEU A 277 9.16 -8.70 -22.86
CA LEU A 277 9.18 -9.39 -24.15
C LEU A 277 7.97 -10.32 -24.37
N THR A 278 7.52 -11.02 -23.31
CA THR A 278 6.40 -11.97 -23.40
C THR A 278 5.04 -11.29 -23.34
N ASN A 279 4.94 -10.14 -22.67
CA ASN A 279 3.70 -9.39 -22.44
C ASN A 279 3.84 -7.89 -22.75
N PRO A 280 4.28 -7.52 -23.98
CA PRO A 280 4.71 -6.14 -24.27
C PRO A 280 3.58 -5.13 -24.13
N VAL A 281 2.37 -5.45 -24.59
CA VAL A 281 1.23 -4.53 -24.53
C VAL A 281 0.85 -4.17 -23.10
N ASP A 282 0.76 -5.18 -22.23
CA ASP A 282 0.40 -4.98 -20.83
C ASP A 282 1.51 -4.23 -20.07
N ALA A 283 2.77 -4.55 -20.36
CA ALA A 283 3.93 -3.86 -19.80
C ALA A 283 3.97 -2.37 -20.19
N ILE A 284 3.78 -2.09 -21.48
CA ILE A 284 3.77 -0.73 -22.01
C ILE A 284 2.63 0.07 -21.38
N LYS A 285 1.41 -0.49 -21.35
CA LYS A 285 0.24 0.21 -20.79
C LYS A 285 0.40 0.54 -19.30
N ALA A 286 1.02 -0.34 -18.53
CA ALA A 286 1.18 -0.14 -17.10
C ALA A 286 2.10 1.04 -16.74
N ILE A 287 3.05 1.42 -17.61
CA ILE A 287 4.02 2.50 -17.37
C ILE A 287 3.73 3.74 -18.21
N TYR A 288 3.39 3.53 -19.48
CA TYR A 288 3.25 4.59 -20.50
C TYR A 288 1.80 4.87 -20.87
N GLY A 289 0.83 4.25 -20.18
CA GLY A 289 -0.57 4.59 -20.35
C GLY A 289 -0.83 6.08 -20.07
N PRO A 290 -1.88 6.66 -20.68
CA PRO A 290 -2.14 8.10 -20.59
C PRO A 290 -2.47 8.49 -19.15
N SER A 291 -1.84 9.56 -18.68
CA SER A 291 -2.19 10.25 -17.43
C SER A 291 -2.52 11.70 -17.75
N LEU A 292 -3.70 12.14 -17.32
CA LEU A 292 -4.13 13.54 -17.51
C LEU A 292 -3.26 14.50 -16.70
N ASN A 293 -2.72 14.04 -15.56
CA ASN A 293 -1.94 14.84 -14.62
C ASN A 293 -0.59 14.15 -14.34
N LEU A 294 0.21 13.90 -15.39
CA LEU A 294 1.58 13.45 -15.17
C LEU A 294 2.39 14.57 -14.54
N GLU A 295 2.78 14.37 -13.29
CA GLU A 295 3.57 15.31 -12.51
C GLU A 295 4.88 14.62 -12.11
N ILE A 296 6.02 15.14 -12.55
CA ILE A 296 7.37 14.65 -12.20
C ILE A 296 8.20 15.87 -11.80
N TYR A 297 8.29 16.15 -10.51
CA TYR A 297 8.93 17.37 -10.00
C TYR A 297 10.43 17.19 -9.72
N GLU A 298 10.86 15.97 -9.37
CA GLU A 298 12.25 15.70 -8.97
C GLU A 298 13.12 15.36 -10.21
N PRO A 299 14.25 16.07 -10.44
CA PRO A 299 15.17 15.77 -11.55
C PRO A 299 15.64 14.31 -11.63
N GLU A 300 15.82 13.68 -10.47
CA GLU A 300 16.23 12.28 -10.35
C GLU A 300 15.18 11.32 -10.92
N MET A 301 13.89 11.68 -10.83
CA MET A 301 12.80 10.87 -11.38
C MET A 301 12.77 10.94 -12.91
N TRP A 302 13.24 12.03 -13.51
CA TRP A 302 13.42 12.09 -14.97
C TRP A 302 14.52 11.15 -15.44
N ALA A 303 15.65 11.08 -14.73
CA ALA A 303 16.70 10.12 -15.04
C ALA A 303 16.21 8.67 -14.90
N LEU A 304 15.39 8.39 -13.87
CA LEU A 304 14.74 7.10 -13.70
C LEU A 304 13.76 6.77 -14.84
N ALA A 305 12.95 7.74 -15.30
CA ALA A 305 12.03 7.54 -16.42
C ALA A 305 12.79 7.20 -17.73
N ASP A 306 13.91 7.89 -17.99
CA ASP A 306 14.78 7.61 -19.13
C ASP A 306 15.40 6.21 -19.01
N GLU A 307 15.87 5.83 -17.82
CA GLU A 307 16.42 4.49 -17.55
C GLU A 307 15.40 3.38 -17.80
N VAL A 308 14.19 3.52 -17.25
CA VAL A 308 13.10 2.55 -17.46
C VAL A 308 12.79 2.42 -18.94
N THR A 309 12.77 3.53 -19.68
CA THR A 309 12.55 3.52 -21.13
C THR A 309 13.66 2.81 -21.89
N SER A 310 14.92 3.02 -21.52
CA SER A 310 16.05 2.26 -22.09
C SER A 310 15.87 0.76 -21.87
N ILE A 311 15.44 0.34 -20.67
CA ILE A 311 15.24 -1.09 -20.36
C ILE A 311 14.14 -1.71 -21.23
N PHE A 312 13.06 -0.97 -21.53
CA PHE A 312 12.03 -1.45 -22.45
C PHE A 312 12.58 -1.65 -23.87
N LEU A 313 13.32 -0.66 -24.37
CA LEU A 313 13.94 -0.73 -25.69
C LEU A 313 14.96 -1.87 -25.78
N ASP A 314 15.82 -2.02 -24.76
CA ASP A 314 16.83 -3.08 -24.66
C ASP A 314 16.20 -4.48 -24.52
N ALA A 315 15.02 -4.58 -23.90
CA ALA A 315 14.24 -5.81 -23.85
C ALA A 315 13.57 -6.18 -25.19
N GLY A 316 13.65 -5.30 -26.20
CA GLY A 316 13.09 -5.50 -27.53
C GLY A 316 11.69 -4.92 -27.74
N ALA A 317 11.20 -4.06 -26.83
CA ALA A 317 9.95 -3.34 -27.08
C ALA A 317 10.15 -2.38 -28.26
N ARG A 318 9.31 -2.51 -29.30
CA ARG A 318 9.40 -1.64 -30.48
C ARG A 318 8.90 -0.24 -30.11
N PRO A 319 9.61 0.84 -30.48
CA PRO A 319 9.15 2.22 -30.21
C PRO A 319 7.74 2.50 -30.74
N GLN A 320 7.38 1.93 -31.90
CA GLN A 320 6.04 2.03 -32.48
C GLN A 320 4.98 1.44 -31.54
N ASP A 321 5.23 0.28 -30.94
CA ASP A 321 4.29 -0.36 -29.99
C ASP A 321 4.19 0.46 -28.70
N MET A 322 5.32 1.02 -28.24
CA MET A 322 5.35 1.88 -27.06
C MET A 322 4.46 3.12 -27.24
N ILE A 323 4.47 3.75 -28.42
CA ILE A 323 3.58 4.88 -28.75
C ILE A 323 2.12 4.41 -28.91
N THR A 324 1.92 3.32 -29.66
CA THR A 324 0.60 2.73 -29.97
C THR A 324 -0.18 2.39 -28.70
N TYR A 325 0.45 1.68 -27.77
CA TYR A 325 -0.20 1.16 -26.57
C TYR A 325 -0.01 2.04 -25.34
N GLY A 326 1.02 2.89 -25.31
CA GLY A 326 1.26 3.85 -24.24
C GLY A 326 0.37 5.09 -24.40
N PRO A 327 0.90 6.22 -24.92
CA PRO A 327 0.18 7.48 -24.98
C PRO A 327 -1.14 7.41 -25.75
N LEU A 328 -1.20 6.66 -26.85
CA LEU A 328 -2.42 6.50 -27.66
C LEU A 328 -3.41 5.47 -27.09
N ASN A 329 -2.97 4.67 -26.11
CA ASN A 329 -3.78 3.67 -25.40
C ASN A 329 -4.63 2.75 -26.31
N ARG A 330 -4.14 2.38 -27.49
CA ARG A 330 -4.89 1.50 -28.40
C ARG A 330 -5.11 0.13 -27.76
N SER A 331 -6.16 -0.57 -28.19
CA SER A 331 -6.41 -1.94 -27.76
C SER A 331 -5.31 -2.88 -28.26
N ARG A 332 -5.11 -4.04 -27.61
CA ARG A 332 -4.10 -5.05 -28.02
C ARG A 332 -4.22 -5.49 -29.48
N TYR A 333 -5.45 -5.49 -30.00
CA TYR A 333 -5.77 -5.86 -31.38
C TYR A 333 -5.93 -4.66 -32.31
N GLY A 334 -5.63 -3.45 -31.83
CA GLY A 334 -5.62 -2.24 -32.63
C GLY A 334 -4.47 -2.26 -33.63
N THR A 335 -4.64 -1.53 -34.73
CA THR A 335 -3.56 -1.30 -35.68
C THR A 335 -2.40 -0.55 -35.00
N PRO A 336 -1.15 -0.85 -35.36
CA PRO A 336 -0.02 -0.01 -34.98
C PRO A 336 -0.26 1.45 -35.39
N VAL A 337 0.31 2.38 -34.65
CA VAL A 337 0.28 3.80 -34.99
C VAL A 337 1.09 4.05 -36.27
N GLU A 338 0.55 4.87 -37.16
CA GLU A 338 1.26 5.36 -38.35
C GLU A 338 2.10 6.61 -38.01
N LEU A 339 3.06 6.96 -38.87
CA LEU A 339 3.99 8.07 -38.60
C LEU A 339 3.28 9.42 -38.43
N ASP A 340 2.36 9.74 -39.34
CA ASP A 340 1.55 10.96 -39.35
C ASP A 340 0.73 11.12 -38.06
N GLU A 341 0.07 10.05 -37.63
CA GLU A 341 -0.71 10.03 -36.40
C GLU A 341 0.18 10.19 -35.15
N ALA A 342 1.31 9.50 -35.11
CA ALA A 342 2.25 9.61 -34.01
C ALA A 342 2.79 11.04 -33.87
N LEU A 343 3.14 11.68 -34.99
CA LEU A 343 3.60 13.08 -35.04
C LEU A 343 2.50 14.07 -34.68
N ASN A 344 1.28 13.83 -35.16
CA ASN A 344 0.13 14.63 -34.79
C ASN A 344 -0.09 14.61 -33.27
N TYR A 345 -0.04 13.43 -32.65
CA TYR A 345 -0.17 13.33 -31.20
C TYR A 345 0.99 14.01 -30.45
N LEU A 346 2.23 13.82 -30.92
CA LEU A 346 3.42 14.47 -30.34
C LEU A 346 3.29 15.99 -30.28
N GLY A 347 2.76 16.61 -31.35
CA GLY A 347 2.55 18.06 -31.43
C GLY A 347 1.51 18.61 -30.45
N HIS A 348 0.64 17.76 -29.88
CA HIS A 348 -0.41 18.14 -28.93
C HIS A 348 -0.09 17.76 -27.47
N LEU A 349 1.07 17.16 -27.22
CA LEU A 349 1.50 16.87 -25.86
C LEU A 349 1.82 18.16 -25.10
N ASN A 350 1.40 18.22 -23.83
CA ASN A 350 1.91 19.22 -22.90
C ASN A 350 3.39 18.96 -22.59
N ASP A 351 4.10 19.94 -22.03
CA ASP A 351 5.56 19.85 -21.82
C ASP A 351 5.98 18.64 -20.96
N MET A 352 5.20 18.28 -19.95
CA MET A 352 5.48 17.13 -19.07
C MET A 352 5.37 15.80 -19.80
N ASN A 353 4.25 15.59 -20.52
CA ASN A 353 4.06 14.40 -21.33
C ASN A 353 5.07 14.35 -22.48
N PHE A 354 5.37 15.50 -23.10
CA PHE A 354 6.39 15.61 -24.14
C PHE A 354 7.74 15.11 -23.61
N ARG A 355 8.21 15.61 -22.45
CA ARG A 355 9.48 15.17 -21.85
C ARG A 355 9.49 13.68 -21.50
N PHE A 356 8.37 13.18 -20.97
CA PHE A 356 8.24 11.78 -20.58
C PHE A 356 8.29 10.81 -21.76
N TYR A 357 7.62 11.13 -22.87
CA TYR A 357 7.61 10.28 -24.07
C TYR A 357 8.75 10.58 -25.05
N ALA A 358 9.54 11.64 -24.84
CA ALA A 358 10.57 12.11 -25.77
C ALA A 358 11.56 11.02 -26.17
N TYR A 359 11.99 10.18 -25.23
CA TYR A 359 12.97 9.13 -25.51
C TYR A 359 12.40 8.01 -26.41
N ILE A 360 11.11 7.69 -26.25
CA ILE A 360 10.39 6.74 -27.11
C ILE A 360 10.26 7.31 -28.52
N TYR A 361 9.82 8.57 -28.63
CA TYR A 361 9.68 9.25 -29.92
C TYR A 361 11.02 9.40 -30.63
N LEU A 362 12.11 9.68 -29.92
CA LEU A 362 13.44 9.71 -30.51
C LEU A 362 13.82 8.37 -31.15
N ALA A 363 13.59 7.26 -30.43
CA ALA A 363 13.86 5.92 -30.95
C ALA A 363 12.97 5.59 -32.15
N TYR A 364 11.70 5.99 -32.13
CA TYR A 364 10.76 5.79 -33.23
C TYR A 364 11.13 6.60 -34.47
N LEU A 365 11.32 7.91 -34.33
CA LEU A 365 11.56 8.81 -35.46
C LEU A 365 12.91 8.54 -36.15
N ARG A 366 13.90 7.99 -35.43
CA ARG A 366 15.17 7.54 -36.02
C ARG A 366 15.04 6.39 -37.01
N THR A 367 13.89 5.73 -37.08
CA THR A 367 13.62 4.69 -38.09
C THR A 367 13.20 5.26 -39.45
N PHE A 368 12.97 6.58 -39.52
CA PHE A 368 12.56 7.30 -40.73
C PHE A 368 13.62 8.30 -41.17
N THR A 369 13.61 8.66 -42.44
CA THR A 369 14.39 9.80 -42.92
C THR A 369 13.71 11.11 -42.49
N ILE A 370 14.49 12.19 -42.39
CA ILE A 370 13.93 13.50 -42.03
C ILE A 370 12.91 13.99 -43.06
N ASP A 371 13.10 13.66 -44.35
CA ASP A 371 12.16 14.04 -45.40
C ASP A 371 10.81 13.31 -45.23
N GLN A 372 10.83 12.03 -44.84
CA GLN A 372 9.61 11.28 -44.50
C GLN A 372 8.89 11.87 -43.28
N VAL A 373 9.65 12.33 -42.27
CA VAL A 373 9.07 13.00 -41.09
C VAL A 373 8.43 14.33 -41.48
N ILE A 374 9.09 15.14 -42.33
CA ILE A 374 8.55 16.42 -42.82
C ILE A 374 7.26 16.18 -43.62
N GLU A 375 7.26 15.20 -44.52
CA GLU A 375 6.09 14.84 -45.33
C GLU A 375 4.91 14.40 -44.44
N ALA A 376 5.17 13.56 -43.45
CA ALA A 376 4.14 13.06 -42.52
C ALA A 376 3.60 14.13 -41.55
N CYS A 377 4.30 15.26 -41.37
CA CYS A 377 3.80 16.40 -40.59
C CYS A 377 2.72 17.21 -41.31
N ASP A 378 2.49 16.99 -42.62
CA ASP A 378 1.48 17.66 -43.45
C ASP A 378 1.45 19.20 -43.28
N GLY A 379 2.64 19.81 -43.13
CA GLY A 379 2.80 21.26 -42.97
C GLY A 379 2.30 21.84 -41.64
N SER A 380 1.95 21.01 -40.64
CA SER A 380 1.52 21.50 -39.33
C SER A 380 2.71 21.95 -38.47
N ASP A 381 2.79 23.27 -38.20
CA ASP A 381 3.82 23.89 -37.36
C ASP A 381 3.98 23.22 -35.99
N LEU A 382 2.89 22.77 -35.38
CA LEU A 382 2.93 22.10 -34.06
C LEU A 382 3.63 20.74 -34.13
N THR A 383 3.33 19.94 -35.17
CA THR A 383 3.94 18.62 -35.34
C THR A 383 5.40 18.73 -35.73
N LEU A 384 5.74 19.68 -36.61
CA LEU A 384 7.11 20.01 -37.00
C LEU A 384 7.92 20.51 -35.80
N LEU A 385 7.33 21.34 -34.93
CA LEU A 385 7.96 21.80 -33.70
C LEU A 385 8.22 20.65 -32.73
N GLY A 386 7.25 19.76 -32.53
CA GLY A 386 7.42 18.54 -31.73
C GLY A 386 8.56 17.66 -32.25
N ALA A 387 8.56 17.36 -33.55
CA ALA A 387 9.62 16.59 -34.21
C ALA A 387 10.99 17.26 -34.09
N HIS A 388 11.06 18.58 -34.29
CA HIS A 388 12.29 19.35 -34.16
C HIS A 388 12.86 19.30 -32.73
N LYS A 389 12.01 19.45 -31.71
CA LYS A 389 12.42 19.35 -30.30
C LYS A 389 13.01 17.97 -29.94
N ILE A 390 12.56 16.90 -30.61
CA ILE A 390 13.08 15.54 -30.43
C ILE A 390 14.36 15.29 -31.23
N LEU A 391 14.35 15.55 -32.54
CA LEU A 391 15.41 15.17 -33.46
C LEU A 391 16.55 16.20 -33.53
N ARG A 392 16.28 17.46 -33.17
CA ARG A 392 17.21 18.59 -33.26
C ARG A 392 17.79 18.81 -34.67
N ASP A 393 17.01 18.49 -35.71
CA ASP A 393 17.37 18.74 -37.11
C ASP A 393 16.78 20.08 -37.61
N ASN A 394 17.62 20.93 -38.19
CA ASN A 394 17.25 22.27 -38.66
C ASN A 394 16.34 22.26 -39.89
N ARG A 395 16.29 21.17 -40.67
CA ARG A 395 15.39 21.07 -41.83
C ARG A 395 13.92 21.08 -41.41
N LEU A 396 13.60 20.49 -40.26
CA LEU A 396 12.27 20.55 -39.66
C LEU A 396 11.87 21.99 -39.33
N LEU A 397 12.81 22.79 -38.81
CA LEU A 397 12.60 24.22 -38.54
C LEU A 397 12.46 25.06 -39.81
N GLN A 398 13.17 24.71 -40.88
CA GLN A 398 13.03 25.36 -42.18
C GLN A 398 11.67 25.07 -42.83
N ALA A 399 11.11 23.87 -42.60
CA ALA A 399 9.80 23.46 -43.11
C ALA A 399 8.61 24.16 -42.40
N MET A 400 8.82 24.73 -41.20
CA MET A 400 7.77 25.45 -40.46
C MET A 400 7.39 26.79 -41.14
N GLY A 401 6.20 27.28 -40.84
CA GLY A 401 5.79 28.66 -41.09
C GLY A 401 6.57 29.67 -40.23
N CYS A 402 6.38 30.96 -40.52
CA CYS A 402 7.01 32.05 -39.76
C CYS A 402 6.62 32.02 -38.26
N THR A 403 5.37 31.67 -37.96
CA THR A 403 4.86 31.58 -36.59
C THR A 403 5.50 30.42 -35.82
N GLY A 404 5.55 29.21 -36.38
CA GLY A 404 6.23 28.06 -35.77
C GLY A 404 7.71 28.32 -35.49
N ARG A 405 8.43 28.95 -36.43
CA ARG A 405 9.82 29.36 -36.22
C ARG A 405 9.96 30.36 -35.06
N ALA A 406 9.10 31.37 -35.00
CA ALA A 406 9.13 32.35 -33.92
C ALA A 406 8.87 31.71 -32.55
N ILE A 407 7.94 30.75 -32.46
CA ILE A 407 7.67 29.99 -31.22
C ILE A 407 8.89 29.15 -30.82
N SER A 408 9.54 28.46 -31.77
CA SER A 408 10.75 27.68 -31.49
C SER A 408 11.87 28.57 -30.93
N MET A 409 12.11 29.73 -31.56
CA MET A 409 13.14 30.68 -31.12
C MET A 409 12.80 31.28 -29.75
N ALA A 410 11.53 31.60 -29.47
CA ALA A 410 11.10 32.06 -28.16
C ALA A 410 11.34 31.00 -27.07
N THR A 411 11.01 29.74 -27.36
CA THR A 411 11.24 28.62 -26.45
C THR A 411 12.73 28.43 -26.14
N ASP A 412 13.59 28.48 -27.16
CA ASP A 412 15.05 28.35 -26.99
C ASP A 412 15.65 29.52 -26.19
N LEU A 413 14.99 30.68 -26.19
CA LEU A 413 15.36 31.86 -25.40
C LEU A 413 14.71 31.88 -24.00
N GLY A 414 13.86 30.91 -23.66
CA GLY A 414 13.14 30.84 -22.38
C GLY A 414 12.05 31.90 -22.20
N LEU A 415 11.47 32.38 -23.31
CA LEU A 415 10.46 33.45 -23.36
C LEU A 415 9.01 32.93 -23.40
#